data_AF-A0A974CUB9-F1
#
_entry.id   AF-A0A974CUB9-F1
#
_cell.length_a   1.000
_cell.length_b   1.000
_cell.length_c   1.000
_cell.angle_alpha   90.00
_cell.angle_beta   90.00
_cell.angle_gamma   90.00
#
_symmetry.space_group_name_H-M   'P 1'
#
loop_
_entity.id
_entity.type
_entity.pdbx_description
1 polymer ?
#
loop_
_entity_poly.entity_id
_entity_poly.type
_entity_poly.pdbx_seq_one_letter_code
_entity_poly.pdbx_strand_id
1 'polypeptide(L)'
;EEIPEEWLLLHVVQGQIGSGNYSYLRLNHEGTIMLQVQSLKGDADIYVSSLTLNPTFDDYELQSTTCGLDKITVPHDFSRPVGIGIYGHPSHMESEFELKVYFDRKLRTDPFAEASFDPEKLGANQKQQQQQTSLDSSQEEESILWTILIGILKIVLEILF
;
A
#
# COMPACT_ATOMS: atom_id res chain seq x y z
N GLU A 1 5.22 -14.32 -16.91
CA GLU A 1 3.77 -14.28 -16.61
C GLU A 1 3.31 -12.84 -16.81
N GLU A 2 2.15 -12.62 -17.42
CA GLU A 2 1.65 -11.27 -17.71
C GLU A 2 1.06 -10.68 -16.42
N ILE A 3 1.63 -9.56 -15.96
CA ILE A 3 1.05 -8.77 -14.87
C ILE A 3 -0.12 -8.01 -15.46
N PRO A 4 -1.33 -8.09 -14.86
CA PRO A 4 -2.47 -7.35 -15.38
C PRO A 4 -2.21 -5.84 -15.41
N GLU A 5 -2.64 -5.14 -16.47
CA GLU A 5 -2.40 -3.70 -16.63
C GLU A 5 -2.97 -2.88 -15.48
N GLU A 6 -4.03 -3.35 -14.84
CA GLU A 6 -4.66 -2.73 -13.68
C GLU A 6 -3.75 -2.68 -12.44
N TRP A 7 -2.74 -3.55 -12.33
CA TRP A 7 -1.88 -3.62 -11.16
C TRP A 7 -0.73 -2.63 -11.24
N LEU A 8 -0.65 -1.76 -10.23
CA LEU A 8 0.45 -0.81 -10.09
C LEU A 8 1.50 -1.39 -9.13
N LEU A 9 2.72 -1.64 -9.61
CA LEU A 9 3.83 -2.04 -8.76
C LEU A 9 4.20 -0.87 -7.82
N LEU A 10 4.05 -1.09 -6.52
CA LEU A 10 4.40 -0.11 -5.49
C LEU A 10 5.84 -0.30 -5.02
N HIS A 11 6.19 -1.54 -4.65
CA HIS A 11 7.46 -1.86 -4.02
C HIS A 11 8.01 -3.20 -4.48
N VAL A 12 9.34 -3.29 -4.48
CA VAL A 12 10.09 -4.54 -4.60
C VAL A 12 11.02 -4.63 -3.39
N VAL A 13 10.97 -5.74 -2.69
CA VAL A 13 11.81 -6.02 -1.51
C VAL A 13 12.52 -7.34 -1.77
N GLN A 14 13.83 -7.37 -1.58
CA GLN A 14 14.63 -8.58 -1.65
C GLN A 14 15.20 -8.89 -0.27
N GLY A 15 15.35 -10.18 0.03
CA GLY A 15 15.83 -10.61 1.33
C GLY A 15 16.39 -12.02 1.33
N GLN A 16 17.07 -12.35 2.43
CA GLN A 16 17.58 -13.68 2.73
C GLN A 16 17.07 -14.09 4.11
N ILE A 17 16.63 -15.34 4.24
CA ILE A 17 16.07 -15.88 5.48
C ILE A 17 16.67 -17.25 5.78
N GLY A 18 17.07 -17.44 7.04
CA GLY A 18 17.57 -18.73 7.51
C GLY A 18 16.45 -19.75 7.68
N SER A 19 16.82 -21.02 7.63
CA SER A 19 15.95 -22.17 7.93
C SER A 19 15.18 -21.98 9.23
N GLY A 20 13.85 -22.08 9.18
CA GLY A 20 12.98 -21.99 10.34
C GLY A 20 12.85 -20.59 10.95
N ASN A 21 13.32 -19.54 10.26
CA ASN A 21 13.28 -18.16 10.75
C ASN A 21 12.30 -17.29 9.95
N TYR A 22 12.01 -16.10 10.47
CA TYR A 22 11.09 -15.13 9.88
C TYR A 22 11.72 -13.76 9.57
N SER A 23 11.28 -13.16 8.47
CA SER A 23 11.39 -11.72 8.22
C SER A 23 9.99 -11.10 8.27
N TYR A 24 9.82 -10.02 9.02
CA TYR A 24 8.53 -9.36 9.20
C TYR A 24 8.48 -8.00 8.51
N LEU A 25 7.41 -7.76 7.77
CA LEU A 25 7.11 -6.53 7.07
C LEU A 25 5.74 -5.99 7.48
N ARG A 26 5.54 -4.69 7.31
CA ARG A 26 4.26 -4.02 7.62
C ARG A 26 3.70 -3.36 6.37
N LEU A 27 2.44 -3.65 6.07
CA LEU A 27 1.71 -3.06 4.97
C LEU A 27 0.72 -2.02 5.51
N ASN A 28 0.99 -0.74 5.25
CA ASN A 28 0.12 0.38 5.63
C ASN A 28 -0.79 0.84 4.50
N HIS A 29 -0.55 0.41 3.25
CA HIS A 29 -1.34 0.88 2.11
C HIS A 29 -2.78 0.38 2.20
N GLU A 30 -3.71 1.31 2.16
CA GLU A 30 -5.15 1.05 2.05
C GLU A 30 -5.52 0.45 0.69
N GLY A 31 -6.68 -0.21 0.62
CA GLY A 31 -7.19 -0.84 -0.59
C GLY A 31 -6.69 -2.27 -0.80
N THR A 32 -6.97 -2.83 -1.98
CA THR A 32 -6.64 -4.22 -2.31
C THR A 32 -5.21 -4.31 -2.81
N ILE A 33 -4.39 -5.11 -2.13
CA ILE A 33 -2.95 -5.23 -2.37
C ILE A 33 -2.60 -6.67 -2.76
N MET A 34 -1.89 -6.85 -3.86
CA MET A 34 -1.34 -8.15 -4.25
C MET A 34 0.10 -8.27 -3.78
N LEU A 35 0.39 -9.35 -3.09
CA LEU A 35 1.73 -9.73 -2.68
C LEU A 35 2.17 -10.90 -3.56
N GLN A 36 3.35 -10.78 -4.16
CA GLN A 36 3.98 -11.86 -4.91
C GLN A 36 5.36 -12.14 -4.36
N VAL A 37 5.58 -13.33 -3.81
CA VAL A 37 6.88 -13.78 -3.33
C VAL A 37 7.44 -14.79 -4.31
N GLN A 38 8.62 -14.49 -4.83
CA GLN A 38 9.38 -15.41 -5.65
C GLN A 38 10.59 -15.90 -4.87
N SER A 39 10.66 -17.21 -4.63
CA SER A 39 11.86 -17.86 -4.12
C SER A 39 12.92 -17.89 -5.22
N LEU A 40 14.02 -17.14 -5.03
CA LEU A 40 15.18 -17.11 -5.92
C LEU A 40 16.13 -18.28 -5.65
N LYS A 41 16.19 -18.72 -4.38
CA LYS A 41 16.94 -19.87 -3.88
C LYS A 41 16.24 -20.39 -2.63
N GLY A 42 16.30 -21.70 -2.41
CA GLY A 42 15.60 -22.33 -1.29
C GLY A 42 14.09 -22.28 -1.48
N ASP A 43 13.37 -22.12 -0.37
CA ASP A 43 11.90 -22.07 -0.34
C ASP A 43 11.44 -21.09 0.75
N ALA A 44 10.82 -20.00 0.33
CA ALA A 44 10.37 -18.91 1.18
C ALA A 44 8.85 -18.79 1.10
N ASP A 45 8.18 -19.10 2.20
CA ASP A 45 6.73 -19.09 2.32
C ASP A 45 6.23 -17.73 2.85
N ILE A 46 4.99 -17.36 2.54
CA ILE A 46 4.38 -16.10 3.01
C ILE A 46 3.12 -16.32 3.84
N TYR A 47 3.04 -15.58 4.95
CA TYR A 47 1.92 -15.55 5.89
C TYR A 47 1.51 -14.09 6.15
N VAL A 48 0.22 -13.83 6.28
CA VAL A 48 -0.33 -12.47 6.39
C VAL A 48 -1.44 -12.43 7.43
N SER A 49 -1.47 -11.36 8.23
CA SER A 49 -2.53 -11.12 9.22
C SER A 49 -2.75 -9.62 9.46
N SER A 50 -4.00 -9.23 9.62
CA SER A 50 -4.45 -7.93 10.15
C SER A 50 -4.56 -7.91 11.68
N LEU A 51 -4.54 -9.08 12.33
CA LEU A 51 -4.69 -9.24 13.78
C LEU A 51 -3.35 -9.19 14.53
N THR A 52 -2.26 -9.53 13.84
CA THR A 52 -0.89 -9.52 14.39
C THR A 52 0.11 -8.99 13.37
N LEU A 53 1.15 -8.31 13.86
CA LEU A 53 2.27 -7.86 13.03
C LEU A 53 3.35 -8.93 12.83
N ASN A 54 3.19 -10.08 13.47
CA ASN A 54 4.15 -11.18 13.45
C ASN A 54 3.45 -12.52 13.11
N PRO A 55 2.76 -12.64 11.96
CA PRO A 55 2.10 -13.88 11.59
C PRO A 55 3.11 -15.01 11.41
N THR A 56 2.73 -16.23 11.79
CA THR A 56 3.57 -17.43 11.73
C THR A 56 2.87 -18.54 10.95
N PHE A 57 3.49 -19.71 10.84
CA PHE A 57 2.85 -20.87 10.21
C PHE A 57 1.66 -21.42 11.01
N ASP A 58 1.54 -21.06 12.30
CA ASP A 58 0.43 -21.47 13.17
C ASP A 58 -0.60 -20.35 13.41
N ASP A 59 -0.26 -19.10 13.10
CA ASP A 59 -1.07 -17.91 13.38
C ASP A 59 -1.05 -16.93 12.20
N TYR A 60 -2.06 -17.02 11.33
CA TYR A 60 -2.21 -16.23 10.11
C TYR A 60 -3.68 -16.14 9.68
N GLU A 61 -4.00 -15.16 8.83
CA GLU A 61 -5.31 -15.07 8.17
C GLU A 61 -5.23 -15.50 6.70
N LEU A 62 -4.12 -15.21 6.02
CA LEU A 62 -3.85 -15.60 4.63
C LEU A 62 -2.45 -16.21 4.52
N GLN A 63 -2.27 -17.19 3.64
CA GLN A 63 -0.96 -17.80 3.38
C GLN A 63 -0.81 -18.26 1.93
N SER A 64 0.43 -18.44 1.50
CA SER A 64 0.82 -19.20 0.30
C SER A 64 2.17 -19.84 0.57
N THR A 65 2.26 -21.15 0.37
CA THR A 65 3.39 -21.99 0.77
C THR A 65 3.77 -22.96 -0.35
N THR A 66 4.11 -22.41 -1.52
CA THR A 66 4.41 -23.20 -2.73
C THR A 66 5.88 -23.08 -3.08
N CYS A 67 6.48 -24.13 -3.66
CA CYS A 67 7.91 -24.15 -4.00
C CYS A 67 8.26 -23.30 -5.26
N GLY A 68 7.69 -22.10 -5.40
CA GLY A 68 7.81 -21.27 -6.59
C GLY A 68 7.36 -19.81 -6.38
N LEU A 69 6.29 -19.43 -7.08
CA LEU A 69 5.71 -18.09 -7.01
C LEU A 69 4.47 -18.11 -6.13
N ASP A 70 4.59 -17.55 -4.94
CA ASP A 70 3.51 -17.39 -3.98
C ASP A 70 2.76 -16.09 -4.20
N LYS A 71 1.43 -16.16 -4.22
CA LYS A 71 0.56 -15.00 -4.48
C LYS A 71 -0.50 -14.89 -3.39
N ILE A 72 -0.62 -13.72 -2.78
CA ILE A 72 -1.67 -13.40 -1.81
C ILE A 72 -2.37 -12.12 -2.23
N THR A 73 -3.70 -12.16 -2.18
CA THR A 73 -4.55 -10.98 -2.27
C THR A 73 -4.93 -10.52 -0.87
N VAL A 74 -4.42 -9.37 -0.44
CA VAL A 74 -4.83 -8.71 0.81
C VAL A 74 -6.06 -7.85 0.51
N PRO A 75 -7.23 -8.17 1.10
CA PRO A 75 -8.44 -7.40 0.91
C PRO A 75 -8.31 -5.94 1.40
N HIS A 76 -9.20 -5.08 0.88
CA HIS A 76 -9.26 -3.67 1.25
C HIS A 76 -9.84 -3.42 2.65
N ASP A 77 -10.61 -4.36 3.19
CA ASP A 77 -11.28 -4.30 4.49
C ASP A 77 -10.43 -4.87 5.64
N PHE A 78 -9.25 -5.42 5.34
CA PHE A 78 -8.29 -5.82 6.36
C PHE A 78 -7.79 -4.60 7.14
N SER A 79 -7.89 -4.64 8.46
CA SER A 79 -7.39 -3.57 9.32
C SER A 79 -5.89 -3.34 9.10
N ARG A 80 -5.52 -2.09 8.86
CA ARG A 80 -4.11 -1.68 8.67
C ARG A 80 -3.51 -1.20 10.00
N PRO A 81 -2.20 -1.41 10.25
CA PRO A 81 -1.24 -2.12 9.40
C PRO A 81 -1.47 -3.64 9.35
N VAL A 82 -1.30 -4.22 8.17
CA VAL A 82 -1.25 -5.68 8.00
C VAL A 82 0.18 -6.17 8.22
N GLY A 83 0.34 -7.18 9.07
CA GLY A 83 1.57 -7.93 9.26
C GLY A 83 1.79 -8.93 8.14
N ILE A 84 3.03 -8.98 7.64
CA ILE A 84 3.50 -9.95 6.65
C ILE A 84 4.70 -10.67 7.25
N GLY A 85 4.66 -12.00 7.28
CA GLY A 85 5.75 -12.87 7.68
C GLY A 85 6.25 -13.67 6.48
N ILE A 86 7.54 -13.55 6.17
CA ILE A 86 8.24 -14.41 5.21
C ILE A 86 9.03 -15.45 6.00
N TYR A 87 8.76 -16.72 5.75
CA TYR A 87 9.32 -17.85 6.48
C TYR A 87 10.30 -18.63 5.61
N GLY A 88 11.49 -18.93 6.14
CA GLY A 88 12.42 -19.84 5.48
C GLY A 88 12.07 -21.30 5.77
N HIS A 89 11.63 -22.06 4.76
CA HIS A 89 11.22 -23.45 4.96
C HIS A 89 12.39 -24.32 5.50
N PRO A 90 12.18 -25.18 6.52
CA PRO A 90 13.25 -25.94 7.18
C PRO A 90 14.06 -26.88 6.27
N SER A 91 13.51 -27.29 5.14
CA SER A 91 14.21 -28.17 4.17
C SER A 91 15.39 -27.48 3.47
N HIS A 92 15.48 -26.15 3.56
CA HIS A 92 16.58 -25.37 3.02
C HIS A 92 17.31 -24.65 4.15
N MET A 93 18.64 -24.64 4.12
CA MET A 93 19.44 -23.94 5.15
C MET A 93 19.22 -22.43 5.11
N GLU A 94 19.00 -21.89 3.92
CA GLU A 94 18.78 -20.48 3.64
C GLU A 94 17.92 -20.37 2.39
N SER A 95 17.00 -19.41 2.40
CA SER A 95 16.16 -19.04 1.27
C SER A 95 16.41 -17.58 0.90
N GLU A 96 16.50 -17.29 -0.40
CA GLU A 96 16.58 -15.93 -0.94
C GLU A 96 15.29 -15.64 -1.69
N PHE A 97 14.69 -14.46 -1.48
CA PHE A 97 13.38 -14.15 -2.05
C PHE A 97 13.30 -12.72 -2.60
N GLU A 98 12.35 -12.53 -3.51
CA GLU A 98 11.88 -11.24 -3.99
C GLU A 98 10.38 -11.11 -3.74
N LEU A 99 9.97 -10.15 -2.92
CA LEU A 99 8.59 -9.75 -2.70
C LEU A 99 8.25 -8.54 -3.57
N LYS A 100 7.25 -8.67 -4.43
CA LYS A 100 6.64 -7.57 -5.18
C LYS A 100 5.28 -7.24 -4.57
N VAL A 101 5.05 -5.95 -4.35
CA VAL A 101 3.80 -5.42 -3.78
C VAL A 101 3.10 -4.61 -4.86
N TYR A 102 1.90 -5.03 -5.25
CA TYR A 102 1.08 -4.36 -6.24
C TYR A 102 -0.21 -3.80 -5.63
N PHE A 103 -0.68 -2.68 -6.15
CA PHE A 103 -1.99 -2.14 -5.86
C PHE A 103 -2.96 -2.47 -6.99
N ASP A 104 -4.13 -3.05 -6.66
CA ASP A 104 -5.19 -3.33 -7.64
C ASP A 104 -6.07 -2.09 -7.85
N ARG A 105 -6.01 -1.51 -9.06
CA ARG A 105 -6.79 -0.32 -9.41
C ARG A 105 -8.26 -0.60 -9.75
N LYS A 106 -8.68 -1.87 -9.91
CA LYS A 106 -10.05 -2.22 -10.35
C LYS A 106 -11.16 -1.67 -9.45
N LEU A 107 -10.92 -1.58 -8.14
CA LEU A 107 -11.93 -1.11 -7.18
C LEU A 107 -12.12 0.42 -7.16
N ARG A 108 -11.29 1.20 -7.87
CA ARG A 108 -11.56 2.63 -8.06
C ARG A 108 -12.61 2.91 -9.13
N THR A 109 -12.91 1.92 -9.97
CA THR A 109 -13.92 2.03 -11.03
C THR A 109 -15.22 1.41 -10.52
N ASP A 110 -15.89 2.07 -9.56
CA ASP A 110 -17.25 1.69 -9.20
C ASP A 110 -18.16 1.94 -10.44
N PRO A 111 -18.75 0.90 -11.05
CA PRO A 111 -19.65 1.07 -12.19
C PRO A 111 -20.89 1.91 -11.86
N PHE A 112 -21.22 2.07 -10.58
CA PHE A 112 -22.33 2.90 -10.10
C PHE A 112 -21.94 4.35 -9.79
N ALA A 113 -20.64 4.67 -9.67
CA ALA A 113 -20.19 6.05 -9.52
C ALA A 113 -20.46 6.88 -10.79
N GLU A 114 -20.36 6.27 -11.98
CA GLU A 114 -20.72 6.95 -13.23
C GLU A 114 -22.24 7.00 -13.49
N ALA A 115 -23.01 6.05 -12.95
CA ALA A 115 -24.47 6.01 -13.10
C ALA A 115 -25.21 7.08 -12.26
N SER A 116 -24.50 7.81 -11.40
CA SER A 116 -25.05 8.87 -10.54
C SER A 116 -24.93 10.26 -11.15
N PHE A 117 -24.30 10.42 -12.32
CA PHE A 117 -24.25 11.68 -13.05
C PHE A 117 -25.53 11.85 -13.88
N ASP A 118 -26.57 12.39 -13.24
CA ASP A 118 -27.77 12.90 -13.90
C ASP A 118 -27.60 14.43 -14.13
N PRO A 119 -27.15 14.87 -15.32
CA PRO A 119 -26.91 16.28 -15.60
C PRO A 119 -28.19 17.14 -15.56
N GLU A 120 -29.37 16.53 -15.56
CA GLU A 120 -30.65 17.25 -15.53
C GLU A 120 -31.10 17.67 -14.11
N LYS A 121 -30.50 17.11 -13.04
CA LYS A 121 -30.79 17.53 -11.65
C LYS A 121 -29.90 18.66 -11.13
N LEU A 122 -28.90 19.10 -11.88
CA LEU A 122 -28.00 20.19 -11.47
C LEU A 122 -28.60 21.60 -11.64
N GLY A 123 -29.71 21.76 -12.38
CA GLY A 123 -30.29 23.06 -12.72
C GLY A 123 -31.21 23.70 -11.68
N ALA A 124 -31.66 22.96 -10.65
CA ALA A 124 -32.76 23.42 -9.78
C ALA A 124 -32.39 23.65 -8.29
N ASN A 125 -31.18 23.26 -7.85
CA ASN A 125 -30.76 23.38 -6.44
C ASN A 125 -29.54 24.28 -6.17
N GLN A 126 -28.97 24.93 -7.20
CA GLN A 126 -27.76 25.76 -7.08
C GLN A 126 -27.94 27.17 -6.49
N LYS A 127 -29.09 27.49 -5.86
CA LYS A 127 -29.29 28.83 -5.26
C LYS A 127 -29.35 28.91 -3.74
N GLN A 128 -29.20 27.83 -2.96
CA GLN A 128 -29.35 27.94 -1.49
C GLN A 128 -28.33 27.21 -0.59
N GLN A 129 -27.27 26.55 -1.08
CA GLN A 129 -26.29 25.90 -0.17
C GLN A 129 -24.81 26.13 -0.52
N GLN A 130 -24.49 27.23 -1.21
CA GLN A 130 -23.11 27.58 -1.58
C GLN A 130 -22.45 28.59 -0.61
N GLN A 131 -22.78 28.51 0.68
CA GLN A 131 -22.03 29.20 1.73
C GLN A 131 -21.72 28.21 2.85
N GLN A 132 -20.41 28.02 3.06
CA GLN A 132 -19.72 27.25 4.09
C GLN A 132 -19.31 25.82 3.66
N THR A 133 -18.01 25.55 3.80
CA THR A 133 -17.31 24.25 3.67
C THR A 133 -16.89 23.74 2.27
N SER A 134 -16.15 24.55 1.49
CA SER A 134 -15.09 24.04 0.60
C SER A 134 -14.26 25.18 -0.01
N LEU A 135 -13.52 25.93 0.81
CA LEU A 135 -12.53 26.93 0.33
C LEU A 135 -11.35 27.11 1.31
N ASP A 136 -11.20 26.22 2.31
CA ASP A 136 -10.21 26.40 3.38
C ASP A 136 -8.94 25.55 3.18
N SER A 137 -9.03 24.39 2.52
CA SER A 137 -7.86 23.48 2.41
C SER A 137 -6.81 23.93 1.39
N SER A 138 -7.17 24.68 0.35
CA SER A 138 -6.20 25.15 -0.67
C SER A 138 -5.47 26.43 -0.26
N GLN A 139 -6.09 27.30 0.55
CA GLN A 139 -5.46 28.54 1.05
C GLN A 139 -4.49 28.27 2.20
N GLU A 140 -4.78 27.28 3.04
CA GLU A 140 -3.86 26.85 4.12
C GLU A 140 -2.56 26.29 3.55
N GLU A 141 -2.64 25.44 2.51
CA GLU A 141 -1.44 24.88 1.86
C GLU A 141 -0.54 25.96 1.24
N GLU A 142 -1.13 26.96 0.55
CA GLU A 142 -0.37 28.10 0.02
C GLU A 142 0.31 28.90 1.13
N SER A 143 -0.35 29.08 2.27
CA SER A 143 0.18 29.84 3.42
C SER A 143 1.36 29.12 4.09
N ILE A 144 1.31 27.79 4.17
CA ILE A 144 2.39 26.96 4.75
C ILE A 144 3.63 26.98 3.83
N LEU A 145 3.45 26.80 2.53
CA LEU A 145 4.55 26.83 1.55
C LEU A 145 5.23 28.21 1.51
N TRP A 146 4.45 29.29 1.59
CA TRP A 146 4.97 30.65 1.62
C TRP A 146 5.76 30.96 2.90
N THR A 147 5.31 30.42 4.05
CA THR A 147 6.03 30.56 5.33
C THR A 147 7.39 29.82 5.29
N ILE A 148 7.44 28.62 4.72
CA ILE A 148 8.67 27.85 4.53
C ILE A 148 9.65 28.60 3.62
N LEU A 149 9.15 29.18 2.52
CA LEU A 149 9.96 29.94 1.56
C LEU A 149 10.67 31.14 2.22
N ILE A 150 9.95 31.91 3.05
CA ILE A 150 10.54 33.05 3.77
C ILE A 150 11.56 32.59 4.80
N GLY A 151 11.29 31.49 5.50
CA GLY A 151 12.24 30.89 6.44
C GLY A 151 13.58 30.55 5.77
N ILE A 152 13.53 29.89 4.61
CA ILE A 152 14.72 29.54 3.84
C ILE A 152 15.46 30.80 3.36
N LEU A 153 14.73 31.78 2.83
CA LEU A 153 15.31 33.03 2.33
C LEU A 153 16.08 33.79 3.43
N LYS A 154 15.53 33.81 4.65
CA LYS A 154 16.16 34.46 5.81
C LYS A 154 17.49 33.80 6.18
N ILE A 155 17.54 32.46 6.20
CA ILE A 155 18.77 31.70 6.51
C ILE A 155 19.86 31.98 5.48
N VAL A 156 19.51 31.99 4.19
CA VAL A 156 20.47 32.28 3.12
C VAL A 156 21.07 33.67 3.26
N LEU A 157 20.24 34.68 3.59
CA LEU A 157 20.69 36.06 3.75
C LEU A 157 21.59 36.23 4.98
N GLU A 158 21.30 35.53 6.07
CA GLU A 158 22.14 35.50 7.29
C GLU A 158 23.51 34.85 7.07
N ILE A 159 23.65 33.94 6.09
CA ILE A 159 24.94 33.34 5.75
C ILE A 159 25.78 34.25 4.84
N LEU A 160 25.12 35.11 4.05
CA LEU A 160 25.75 35.92 3.01
C LEU A 160 26.19 37.31 3.52
N PHE A 161 25.72 37.76 4.69
CA PHE A 161 25.96 39.07 5.29
C PHE A 161 26.32 38.93 6.78
#